data_AF-A0A0U5C6D7-F1
#
_entry.id   AF-A0A0U5C6D7-F1
#
_cell.length_a   1.000
_cell.length_b   1.000
_cell.length_c   1.000
_cell.angle_alpha   90.00
_cell.angle_beta   90.00
_cell.angle_gamma   90.00
#
_symmetry.space_group_name_H-M   'P 1'
#
loop_
_entity.id
_entity.type
_entity.pdbx_description
1 polymer ?
#
loop_
_entity_poly.entity_id
_entity_poly.type
_entity_poly.pdbx_seq_one_letter_code
_entity_poly.pdbx_strand_id
1 'polypeptide(L)'
;MSDSITNSASNQADPEQDYIHFKANILDKEGELTYISNELTRISNSKQFLPGWYFFRDHFLNKHYGSHATNFLINILDGQLPNLNHLLAPNKQAELGLFAHKHRAFLSRTTTASRNPFSLAYIDTSWSDYENLVLNFLRADGESLELHFDLDQKIRFILFMLNQIPGDLVRYNKHLDSQYFEDLQKISKSLSERVSTDE
;
A
#
# COMPACT_ATOMS: atom_id res chain seq x y z
N MET A 1 -18.36 -1.66 -51.69
CA MET A 1 -18.17 -1.15 -50.32
C MET A 1 -18.17 -2.37 -49.40
N SER A 2 -16.98 -2.81 -49.02
CA SER A 2 -16.77 -3.96 -48.14
C SER A 2 -15.55 -3.62 -47.30
N ASP A 3 -15.77 -2.72 -46.34
CA ASP A 3 -14.72 -2.36 -45.38
C ASP A 3 -14.59 -3.52 -44.41
N SER A 4 -13.49 -4.24 -44.57
CA SER A 4 -12.97 -5.22 -43.63
C SER A 4 -12.70 -4.53 -42.30
N ILE A 5 -13.54 -4.79 -41.31
CA ILE A 5 -13.24 -4.50 -39.91
C ILE A 5 -12.10 -5.45 -39.52
N THR A 6 -10.86 -4.94 -39.58
CA THR A 6 -9.73 -5.57 -38.91
C THR A 6 -10.02 -5.56 -37.42
N ASN A 7 -10.37 -6.74 -36.88
CA ASN A 7 -10.27 -7.03 -35.46
C ASN A 7 -8.87 -6.69 -35.00
N SER A 8 -8.72 -5.59 -34.29
CA SER A 8 -7.55 -5.26 -33.49
C SER A 8 -7.35 -6.40 -32.50
N ALA A 9 -6.38 -7.27 -32.79
CA ALA A 9 -5.95 -8.32 -31.90
C ALA A 9 -5.71 -7.72 -30.52
N SER A 10 -6.40 -8.27 -29.52
CA SER A 10 -6.14 -7.99 -28.12
C SER A 10 -4.64 -8.25 -27.85
N ASN A 11 -3.91 -7.23 -27.38
CA ASN A 11 -2.63 -7.43 -26.70
C ASN A 11 -2.88 -8.26 -25.44
N GLN A 12 -3.03 -9.57 -25.59
CA GLN A 12 -2.93 -10.49 -24.46
C GLN A 12 -1.45 -10.54 -24.10
N ALA A 13 -1.12 -10.04 -22.91
CA ALA A 13 0.20 -10.21 -22.33
C ALA A 13 0.52 -11.70 -22.27
N ASP A 14 1.63 -12.11 -22.89
CA ASP A 14 2.15 -13.47 -22.81
C ASP A 14 2.96 -13.60 -21.51
N PRO A 15 2.43 -14.31 -20.47
CA PRO A 15 3.08 -14.39 -19.17
C PRO A 15 4.44 -15.08 -19.22
N GLU A 16 4.68 -15.92 -20.23
CA GLU A 16 5.97 -16.60 -20.41
C GLU A 16 7.02 -15.64 -20.95
N GLN A 17 6.67 -14.80 -21.92
CA GLN A 17 7.55 -13.72 -22.41
C GLN A 17 7.87 -12.73 -21.29
N ASP A 18 6.86 -12.30 -20.54
CA ASP A 18 7.01 -11.42 -19.37
C ASP A 18 8.01 -12.02 -18.36
N TYR A 19 7.89 -13.32 -18.08
CA TYR A 19 8.83 -14.03 -17.21
C TYR A 19 10.24 -14.13 -17.80
N ILE A 20 10.40 -14.49 -19.08
CA ILE A 20 11.72 -14.62 -19.71
C ILE A 20 12.49 -13.29 -19.63
N HIS A 21 11.82 -12.18 -19.94
CA HIS A 21 12.39 -10.85 -19.85
C HIS A 21 12.69 -10.46 -18.39
N PHE A 22 11.78 -10.71 -17.46
CA PHE A 22 12.01 -10.50 -16.03
C PHE A 22 13.22 -11.28 -15.53
N LYS A 23 13.31 -12.56 -15.92
CA LYS A 23 14.39 -13.44 -15.49
C LYS A 23 15.74 -12.91 -15.95
N ALA A 24 15.87 -12.63 -17.25
CA ALA A 24 17.11 -12.16 -17.85
C ALA A 24 17.54 -10.77 -17.35
N ASN A 25 16.57 -9.89 -17.05
CA ASN A 25 16.86 -8.49 -16.72
C ASN A 25 16.93 -8.19 -15.23
N ILE A 26 16.28 -9.01 -14.39
CA ILE A 26 16.14 -8.77 -12.94
C ILE A 26 16.54 -10.01 -12.13
N LEU A 27 15.91 -11.18 -12.36
CA LEU A 27 16.05 -12.33 -11.45
C LEU A 27 17.44 -12.98 -11.47
N ASP A 28 18.05 -13.08 -12.64
CA ASP A 28 19.37 -13.69 -12.82
C ASP A 28 20.52 -12.69 -12.57
N LYS A 29 20.20 -11.40 -12.50
CA LYS A 29 21.20 -10.36 -12.26
C LYS A 29 21.36 -10.14 -10.76
N GLU A 30 22.61 -10.26 -10.32
CA GLU A 30 22.95 -10.10 -8.90
C GLU A 30 22.57 -8.71 -8.40
N GLY A 31 21.85 -8.66 -7.27
CA GLY A 31 21.52 -7.41 -6.58
C GLY A 31 20.32 -6.63 -7.13
N GLU A 32 19.82 -6.90 -8.33
CA GLU A 32 18.72 -6.14 -8.94
C GLU A 32 17.42 -6.24 -8.13
N LEU A 33 17.02 -7.46 -7.75
CA LEU A 33 15.82 -7.67 -6.94
C LEU A 33 15.96 -7.00 -5.55
N THR A 34 17.16 -7.00 -4.98
CA THR A 34 17.48 -6.31 -3.73
C THR A 34 17.38 -4.79 -3.87
N TYR A 35 17.93 -4.23 -4.95
CA TYR A 35 17.84 -2.80 -5.25
C TYR A 35 16.38 -2.36 -5.40
N ILE A 36 15.60 -3.09 -6.21
CA ILE A 36 14.17 -2.82 -6.39
C ILE A 36 13.45 -2.89 -5.03
N SER A 37 13.76 -3.90 -4.21
CA SER A 37 13.20 -4.04 -2.87
C SER A 37 13.46 -2.81 -1.99
N ASN A 38 14.69 -2.28 -2.03
CA ASN A 38 15.08 -1.11 -1.25
C ASN A 38 14.39 0.16 -1.75
N GLU A 39 14.27 0.35 -3.07
CA GLU A 39 13.56 1.49 -3.65
C GLU A 39 12.06 1.45 -3.34
N LEU A 40 11.42 0.28 -3.42
CA LEU A 40 10.02 0.11 -3.01
C LEU A 40 9.84 0.47 -1.52
N THR A 41 10.75 0.03 -0.65
CA THR A 41 10.72 0.42 0.78
C THR A 41 10.90 1.93 0.96
N ARG A 42 11.84 2.55 0.25
CA ARG A 42 12.07 4.01 0.29
C ARG A 42 10.83 4.78 -0.17
N ILE A 43 10.19 4.36 -1.26
CA ILE A 43 8.97 4.98 -1.80
C ILE A 43 7.81 4.78 -0.82
N SER A 44 7.66 3.59 -0.23
CA SER A 44 6.60 3.27 0.74
C SER A 44 6.59 4.23 1.93
N ASN A 45 7.78 4.62 2.37
CA ASN A 45 8.00 5.49 3.52
C ASN A 45 8.03 6.98 3.15
N SER A 46 7.85 7.32 1.87
CA SER A 46 7.85 8.69 1.39
C SER A 46 6.47 9.33 1.51
N LYS A 47 6.42 10.63 1.86
CA LYS A 47 5.22 11.46 1.76
C LYS A 47 4.71 11.59 0.31
N GLN A 48 5.59 11.39 -0.66
CA GLN A 48 5.27 11.37 -2.09
C GLN A 48 5.15 9.93 -2.62
N PHE A 49 4.43 9.07 -1.89
CA PHE A 49 4.28 7.65 -2.23
C PHE A 49 3.85 7.42 -3.70
N LEU A 50 2.72 7.99 -4.12
CA LEU A 50 2.18 7.75 -5.48
C LEU A 50 3.00 8.40 -6.59
N PRO A 51 3.41 9.69 -6.49
CA PRO A 51 4.32 10.28 -7.48
C PRO A 51 5.65 9.51 -7.57
N GLY A 52 6.21 9.10 -6.42
CA GLY A 52 7.42 8.30 -6.34
C GLY A 52 7.28 6.94 -7.01
N TRP A 53 6.15 6.26 -6.78
CA TRP A 53 5.85 4.99 -7.43
C TRP A 53 5.70 5.14 -8.95
N TYR A 54 4.90 6.09 -9.44
CA TYR A 54 4.72 6.28 -10.88
C TYR A 54 6.02 6.66 -11.57
N PHE A 55 6.82 7.53 -10.96
CA PHE A 55 8.14 7.86 -11.48
C PHE A 55 9.05 6.63 -11.54
N PHE A 56 9.12 5.85 -10.46
CA PHE A 56 9.94 4.63 -10.42
C PHE A 56 9.47 3.59 -11.45
N ARG A 57 8.17 3.38 -11.58
CA ARG A 57 7.61 2.46 -12.58
C ARG A 57 7.90 2.91 -14.01
N ASP A 58 7.55 4.14 -14.36
CA ASP A 58 7.52 4.59 -15.75
C ASP A 58 8.89 5.06 -16.25
N HIS A 59 9.69 5.67 -15.39
CA HIS A 59 10.98 6.26 -15.77
C HIS A 59 12.20 5.44 -15.36
N PHE A 60 12.06 4.53 -14.40
CA PHE A 60 13.13 3.62 -14.02
C PHE A 60 12.86 2.19 -14.50
N LEU A 61 11.84 1.49 -13.96
CA LEU A 61 11.59 0.07 -14.26
C LEU A 61 11.35 -0.16 -15.76
N ASN A 62 10.37 0.53 -16.34
CA ASN A 62 10.04 0.39 -17.75
C ASN A 62 11.20 0.78 -18.68
N LYS A 63 11.92 1.85 -18.34
CA LYS A 63 13.03 2.35 -19.15
C LYS A 63 14.28 1.44 -19.06
N HIS A 64 14.52 0.84 -17.91
CA HIS A 64 15.74 0.08 -17.65
C HIS A 64 15.60 -1.41 -17.95
N TYR A 65 14.45 -2.00 -17.63
CA TYR A 65 14.20 -3.44 -17.79
C TYR A 65 13.20 -3.79 -18.90
N GLY A 66 12.47 -2.80 -19.42
CA GLY A 66 11.42 -2.98 -20.42
C GLY A 66 10.04 -3.27 -19.82
N SER A 67 9.01 -3.11 -20.64
CA SER A 67 7.60 -3.28 -20.24
C SER A 67 7.28 -4.72 -19.79
N HIS A 68 7.81 -5.72 -20.49
CA HIS A 68 7.58 -7.14 -20.16
C HIS A 68 8.08 -7.51 -18.76
N ALA A 69 9.35 -7.17 -18.45
CA ALA A 69 9.92 -7.41 -17.13
C ALA A 69 9.19 -6.63 -16.02
N THR A 70 8.78 -5.40 -16.32
CA THR A 70 8.08 -4.53 -15.39
C THR A 70 6.67 -5.04 -15.10
N ASN A 71 5.94 -5.48 -16.12
CA ASN A 71 4.61 -6.08 -15.97
C ASN A 71 4.67 -7.35 -15.12
N PHE A 72 5.65 -8.23 -15.36
CA PHE A 72 5.84 -9.42 -14.54
C PHE A 72 6.11 -9.08 -13.07
N LEU A 73 6.98 -8.12 -12.81
CA LEU A 73 7.28 -7.64 -11.45
C LEU A 73 6.03 -7.09 -10.76
N ILE A 74 5.21 -6.30 -11.46
CA ILE A 74 3.95 -5.77 -10.93
C ILE A 74 2.99 -6.93 -10.60
N ASN A 75 2.87 -7.92 -11.49
CA ASN A 75 2.02 -9.09 -11.25
C ASN A 75 2.46 -9.87 -10.01
N ILE A 76 3.77 -10.09 -9.82
CA ILE A 76 4.32 -10.71 -8.60
C ILE A 76 3.89 -9.92 -7.35
N LEU A 77 4.08 -8.61 -7.37
CA LEU A 77 3.76 -7.72 -6.25
C LEU A 77 2.24 -7.67 -5.95
N ASP A 78 1.39 -7.86 -6.97
CA ASP A 78 -0.07 -7.95 -6.84
C ASP A 78 -0.53 -9.33 -6.33
N GLY A 79 0.41 -10.23 -6.06
CA GLY A 79 0.14 -11.62 -5.65
C GLY A 79 -0.36 -12.49 -6.81
N GLN A 80 -0.27 -12.01 -8.04
CA GLN A 80 -0.57 -12.74 -9.26
C GLN A 80 0.72 -13.35 -9.81
N LEU A 81 1.20 -14.42 -9.18
CA LEU A 81 2.21 -15.26 -9.85
C LEU A 81 1.49 -16.12 -10.90
N PRO A 82 1.76 -15.95 -12.20
CA PRO A 82 1.25 -16.87 -13.20
C PRO A 82 1.79 -18.27 -12.90
N ASN A 83 1.02 -19.30 -13.21
CA ASN A 83 1.45 -20.69 -12.97
C ASN A 83 2.58 -21.08 -13.93
N LEU A 84 3.81 -20.72 -13.56
CA LEU A 84 5.04 -20.94 -14.33
C LEU A 84 5.92 -21.99 -13.66
N ASN A 85 5.31 -22.93 -12.93
CA ASN A 85 6.01 -23.99 -12.20
C ASN A 85 6.96 -24.82 -13.08
N HIS A 86 6.76 -24.82 -14.40
CA HIS A 86 7.62 -25.49 -15.38
C HIS A 86 8.85 -24.67 -15.82
N LEU A 87 8.86 -23.35 -15.56
CA LEU A 87 9.94 -22.43 -15.95
C LEU A 87 10.74 -21.88 -14.76
N LEU A 88 10.22 -22.05 -13.54
CA LEU A 88 10.81 -21.55 -12.29
C LEU A 88 11.45 -22.70 -11.50
N ALA A 89 12.73 -22.55 -11.16
CA ALA A 89 13.34 -23.43 -10.17
C ALA A 89 12.67 -23.19 -8.78
N PRO A 90 12.47 -24.24 -7.95
CA PRO A 90 11.74 -24.11 -6.68
C PRO A 90 12.30 -23.06 -5.71
N ASN A 91 13.63 -22.88 -5.68
CA ASN A 91 14.29 -21.86 -4.87
C ASN A 91 13.95 -20.43 -5.34
N LYS A 92 13.84 -20.21 -6.65
CA LYS A 92 13.45 -18.92 -7.23
C LYS A 92 11.98 -18.61 -7.01
N GLN A 93 11.12 -19.63 -7.02
CA GLN A 93 9.72 -19.45 -6.66
C GLN A 93 9.57 -18.99 -5.20
N ALA A 94 10.33 -19.58 -4.27
CA ALA A 94 10.33 -19.14 -2.87
C ALA A 94 10.86 -17.71 -2.70
N GLU A 95 11.95 -17.35 -3.41
CA GLU A 95 12.52 -15.99 -3.41
C GLU A 95 11.49 -14.94 -3.87
N LEU A 96 10.79 -15.22 -4.99
CA LEU A 96 9.74 -14.34 -5.50
C LEU A 96 8.52 -14.28 -4.59
N GLY A 97 8.13 -15.40 -3.96
CA GLY A 97 7.07 -15.42 -2.97
C GLY A 97 7.38 -14.57 -1.74
N LEU A 98 8.61 -14.62 -1.24
CA LEU A 98 9.08 -13.77 -0.14
C LEU A 98 9.11 -12.30 -0.55
N PHE A 99 9.58 -12.00 -1.75
CA PHE A 99 9.58 -10.65 -2.29
C PHE A 99 8.15 -10.08 -2.40
N ALA A 100 7.21 -10.84 -2.95
CA ALA A 100 5.80 -10.46 -3.04
C ALA A 100 5.19 -10.24 -1.64
N HIS A 101 5.46 -11.14 -0.70
CA HIS A 101 4.94 -11.03 0.66
C HIS A 101 5.43 -9.75 1.35
N LYS A 102 6.74 -9.44 1.26
CA LYS A 102 7.34 -8.23 1.84
C LYS A 102 6.68 -6.94 1.35
N HIS A 103 6.22 -6.91 0.10
CA HIS A 103 5.69 -5.71 -0.55
C HIS A 103 4.19 -5.76 -0.86
N ARG A 104 3.45 -6.75 -0.31
CA ARG A 104 2.01 -6.90 -0.57
C ARG A 104 1.18 -5.66 -0.20
N ALA A 105 1.54 -4.98 0.89
CA ALA A 105 0.87 -3.76 1.32
C ALA A 105 1.15 -2.57 0.37
N PHE A 106 2.31 -2.57 -0.31
CA PHE A 106 2.73 -1.52 -1.22
C PHE A 106 1.77 -1.41 -2.41
N LEU A 107 1.57 -2.50 -3.18
CA LEU A 107 0.69 -2.45 -4.34
C LEU A 107 -0.79 -2.38 -3.98
N SER A 108 -1.21 -2.93 -2.83
CA SER A 108 -2.57 -2.72 -2.34
C SER A 108 -2.92 -1.23 -2.23
N ARG A 109 -1.97 -0.40 -1.74
CA ARG A 109 -2.14 1.06 -1.69
C ARG A 109 -2.19 1.69 -3.09
N THR A 110 -1.35 1.26 -4.04
CA THR A 110 -1.35 1.83 -5.42
C THR A 110 -2.57 1.41 -6.25
N THR A 111 -3.03 0.17 -6.10
CA THR A 111 -4.19 -0.37 -6.80
C THR A 111 -5.47 0.25 -6.26
N THR A 112 -5.55 0.47 -4.95
CA THR A 112 -6.63 1.25 -4.33
C THR A 112 -6.61 2.70 -4.81
N ALA A 113 -5.44 3.34 -4.84
CA ALA A 113 -5.28 4.71 -5.34
C ALA A 113 -5.69 4.89 -6.80
N SER A 114 -5.29 3.97 -7.68
CA SER A 114 -5.61 4.02 -9.11
C SER A 114 -7.07 3.70 -9.41
N ARG A 115 -7.70 2.80 -8.65
CA ARG A 115 -9.12 2.46 -8.80
C ARG A 115 -10.06 3.45 -8.11
N ASN A 116 -9.55 4.14 -7.09
CA ASN A 116 -10.34 5.03 -6.25
C ASN A 116 -9.52 6.29 -5.91
N PRO A 117 -9.47 7.28 -6.82
CA PRO A 117 -8.62 8.48 -6.66
C PRO A 117 -8.99 9.33 -5.45
N PHE A 118 -10.22 9.17 -4.93
CA PHE A 118 -10.71 9.81 -3.72
C PHE A 118 -10.35 9.07 -2.43
N SER A 119 -9.68 7.91 -2.53
CA SER A 119 -9.28 7.14 -1.35
C SER A 119 -8.16 7.84 -0.57
N LEU A 120 -8.17 7.61 0.74
CA LEU A 120 -7.14 8.11 1.65
C LEU A 120 -5.86 7.28 1.48
N ALA A 121 -4.77 7.94 1.08
CA ALA A 121 -3.49 7.29 0.79
C ALA A 121 -2.52 7.34 1.98
N TYR A 122 -2.63 8.39 2.80
CA TYR A 122 -1.74 8.61 3.94
C TYR A 122 -2.40 9.49 5.00
N ILE A 123 -2.08 9.20 6.27
CA ILE A 123 -2.43 10.01 7.44
C ILE A 123 -1.12 10.28 8.18
N ASP A 124 -0.81 11.55 8.41
CA ASP A 124 0.23 11.99 9.33
C ASP A 124 -0.41 12.62 10.55
N THR A 125 0.21 12.41 11.71
CA THR A 125 -0.20 13.07 12.95
C THR A 125 0.99 13.80 13.53
N SER A 126 0.83 15.10 13.77
CA SER A 126 1.87 15.94 14.34
C SER A 126 1.31 16.86 15.42
N TRP A 127 2.21 17.34 16.28
CA TRP A 127 1.90 18.34 17.29
C TRP A 127 2.45 19.69 16.83
N SER A 128 1.63 20.73 16.89
CA SER A 128 2.11 22.10 16.71
C SER A 128 2.78 22.61 17.99
N ASP A 129 3.54 23.71 17.88
CA ASP A 129 4.16 24.39 19.01
C ASP A 129 3.15 24.93 20.04
N TYR A 130 1.87 25.02 19.67
CA TYR A 130 0.75 25.43 20.54
C TYR A 130 -0.05 24.23 21.07
N GLU A 131 0.59 23.06 21.11
CA GLU A 131 -0.02 21.78 21.51
C GLU A 131 -1.19 21.32 20.63
N ASN A 132 -1.61 22.06 19.59
CA ASN A 132 -2.67 21.62 18.68
C ASN A 132 -2.30 20.31 18.00
N LEU A 133 -3.27 19.42 17.91
CA LEU A 133 -3.15 18.17 17.17
C LEU A 133 -3.42 18.53 15.72
N VAL A 134 -2.46 18.22 14.86
CA VAL A 134 -2.57 18.43 13.42
C VAL A 134 -2.71 17.07 12.77
N LEU A 135 -3.84 16.85 12.11
CA LEU A 135 -4.08 15.66 11.30
C LEU A 135 -3.94 16.03 9.84
N ASN A 136 -2.99 15.40 9.16
CA ASN A 136 -2.71 15.62 7.76
C ASN A 136 -3.17 14.41 6.96
N PHE A 137 -4.16 14.61 6.10
CA PHE A 137 -4.71 13.59 5.22
C PHE A 137 -4.22 13.86 3.81
N LEU A 138 -3.67 12.83 3.16
CA LEU A 138 -3.30 12.88 1.75
C LEU A 138 -4.14 11.84 0.99
N ARG A 139 -4.86 12.30 -0.02
CA ARG A 139 -5.61 11.45 -0.94
C ARG A 139 -4.73 10.91 -2.06
N ALA A 140 -5.24 9.89 -2.72
CA ALA A 140 -4.56 9.22 -3.82
C ALA A 140 -4.27 10.13 -5.03
N ASP A 141 -5.11 11.13 -5.29
CA ASP A 141 -4.87 12.15 -6.33
C ASP A 141 -3.88 13.25 -5.92
N GLY A 142 -3.34 13.20 -4.70
CA GLY A 142 -2.42 14.20 -4.18
C GLY A 142 -3.09 15.39 -3.53
N GLU A 143 -4.44 15.45 -3.47
CA GLU A 143 -5.12 16.45 -2.65
C GLU A 143 -4.84 16.20 -1.17
N SER A 144 -4.46 17.25 -0.46
CA SER A 144 -4.21 17.20 0.98
C SER A 144 -5.22 18.02 1.74
N LEU A 145 -5.67 17.48 2.87
CA LEU A 145 -6.48 18.20 3.86
C LEU A 145 -5.72 18.19 5.19
N GLU A 146 -5.52 19.36 5.76
CA GLU A 146 -4.96 19.53 7.09
C GLU A 146 -6.06 19.98 8.05
N LEU A 147 -6.24 19.26 9.14
CA LEU A 147 -7.18 19.59 10.21
C LEU A 147 -6.42 19.97 11.47
N HIS A 148 -6.75 21.14 12.01
CA HIS A 148 -6.20 21.67 13.25
C HIS A 148 -7.24 21.51 14.35
N PHE A 149 -6.85 20.84 15.42
CA PHE A 149 -7.70 20.66 16.59
C PHE A 149 -7.08 21.37 17.79
N ASP A 150 -7.82 22.33 18.34
CA ASP A 150 -7.58 22.82 19.70
C ASP A 150 -7.94 21.75 20.75
N LEU A 151 -7.71 22.03 22.04
CA LEU A 151 -7.96 21.05 23.10
C LEU A 151 -9.42 20.59 23.18
N ASP A 152 -10.40 21.50 23.08
CA ASP A 152 -11.82 21.14 23.16
C ASP A 152 -12.23 20.29 21.96
N GLN A 153 -11.78 20.69 20.77
CA GLN A 153 -12.03 19.96 19.53
C GLN A 153 -11.39 18.55 19.54
N LYS A 154 -10.19 18.39 20.13
CA LYS A 154 -9.57 17.06 20.32
C LYS A 154 -10.42 16.17 21.21
N ILE A 155 -10.86 16.67 22.36
CA ILE A 155 -11.66 15.89 23.31
C ILE A 155 -12.97 15.47 22.62
N ARG A 156 -13.63 16.39 21.93
CA ARG A 156 -14.84 16.08 21.15
C ARG A 156 -14.59 15.06 20.04
N PHE A 157 -13.48 15.18 19.31
CA PHE A 157 -13.11 14.24 18.26
C PHE A 157 -12.83 12.83 18.81
N ILE A 158 -12.07 12.72 19.91
CA ILE A 158 -11.81 11.44 20.58
C ILE A 158 -13.12 10.81 21.07
N LEU A 159 -13.98 11.59 21.73
CA LEU A 159 -15.29 11.11 22.19
C LEU A 159 -16.18 10.66 21.03
N PHE A 160 -16.18 11.41 19.93
CA PHE A 160 -16.88 11.03 18.72
C PHE A 160 -16.37 9.69 18.18
N MET A 161 -15.06 9.54 18.01
CA MET A 161 -14.44 8.30 17.50
C MET A 161 -14.74 7.11 18.43
N LEU A 162 -14.58 7.28 19.75
CA LEU A 162 -14.89 6.26 20.74
C LEU A 162 -16.38 5.85 20.72
N ASN A 163 -17.30 6.77 20.43
CA ASN A 163 -18.73 6.47 20.30
C ASN A 163 -19.08 5.72 19.01
N GLN A 164 -18.29 5.84 17.94
CA GLN A 164 -18.50 5.07 16.70
C GLN A 164 -18.01 3.62 16.83
N ILE A 165 -16.93 3.40 17.59
CA ILE A 165 -16.28 2.09 17.73
C ILE A 165 -17.25 0.96 18.13
N PRO A 166 -18.15 1.11 19.13
CA PRO A 166 -19.10 0.05 19.48
C PRO A 166 -20.00 -0.39 18.31
N GLY A 167 -20.43 0.54 17.47
CA GLY A 167 -21.27 0.25 16.30
C GLY A 167 -20.53 -0.59 15.25
N ASP A 168 -19.26 -0.28 15.02
CA ASP A 168 -18.40 -1.01 14.08
C ASP A 168 -17.92 -2.35 14.67
N LEU A 169 -17.60 -2.40 15.97
CA LEU A 169 -17.26 -3.65 16.66
C LEU A 169 -18.41 -4.66 16.60
N VAL A 170 -19.66 -4.22 16.76
CA VAL A 170 -20.84 -5.10 16.62
C VAL A 170 -21.00 -5.61 15.18
N ARG A 171 -20.67 -4.78 14.18
CA ARG A 171 -20.76 -5.16 12.76
C ARG A 171 -19.65 -6.12 12.31
N TYR A 172 -18.45 -6.02 12.89
CA TYR A 172 -17.26 -6.76 12.45
C TYR A 172 -16.68 -7.74 13.48
N ASN A 173 -17.40 -8.00 14.58
CA ASN A 173 -16.95 -8.81 15.72
C ASN A 173 -16.35 -10.18 15.34
N LYS A 174 -16.81 -10.80 14.25
CA LYS A 174 -16.33 -12.12 13.80
C LYS A 174 -14.92 -12.12 13.18
N HIS A 175 -14.34 -10.95 12.93
CA HIS A 175 -13.07 -10.80 12.20
C HIS A 175 -12.02 -9.99 12.95
N LEU A 176 -12.31 -9.58 14.18
CA LEU A 176 -11.40 -8.75 14.98
C LEU A 176 -10.58 -9.63 15.91
N ASP A 177 -9.27 -9.39 15.91
CA ASP A 177 -8.32 -10.03 16.82
C ASP A 177 -8.64 -9.62 18.27
N SER A 178 -8.62 -10.59 19.19
CA SER A 178 -8.80 -10.37 20.63
C SER A 178 -7.80 -9.35 21.19
N GLN A 179 -6.61 -9.22 20.58
CA GLN A 179 -5.60 -8.25 21.00
C GLN A 179 -6.10 -6.81 20.92
N TYR A 180 -6.93 -6.47 19.93
CA TYR A 180 -7.48 -5.12 19.80
C TYR A 180 -8.39 -4.75 20.97
N PHE A 181 -9.14 -5.72 21.52
CA PHE A 181 -10.00 -5.49 22.67
C PHE A 181 -9.20 -5.28 23.95
N GLU A 182 -8.12 -6.05 24.15
CA GLU A 182 -7.22 -5.86 25.29
C GLU A 182 -6.54 -4.48 25.25
N ASP A 183 -6.11 -4.04 24.07
CA ASP A 183 -5.44 -2.75 23.92
C ASP A 183 -6.41 -1.58 24.13
N LEU A 184 -7.67 -1.70 23.67
CA LEU A 184 -8.73 -0.74 24.00
C LEU A 184 -8.98 -0.67 25.51
N GLN A 185 -9.00 -1.80 26.22
CA GLN A 185 -9.16 -1.83 27.67
C GLN A 185 -7.98 -1.16 28.39
N LYS A 186 -6.73 -1.40 27.95
CA LYS A 186 -5.54 -0.75 28.50
C LYS A 186 -5.60 0.77 28.34
N ILE A 187 -6.00 1.25 27.15
CA ILE A 187 -6.15 2.69 26.88
C ILE A 187 -7.24 3.28 27.78
N SER A 188 -8.41 2.62 27.88
CA SER A 188 -9.50 3.08 28.73
C SER A 188 -9.10 3.16 30.21
N LYS A 189 -8.38 2.16 30.71
CA LYS A 189 -7.89 2.12 32.09
C LYS A 189 -6.86 3.23 32.34
N SER A 190 -5.91 3.41 31.43
CA SER A 190 -4.90 4.47 31.56
C SER A 190 -5.52 5.86 31.54
N LEU A 191 -6.57 6.09 30.74
CA LEU A 191 -7.33 7.33 30.75
C LEU A 191 -8.02 7.56 32.09
N SER A 192 -8.68 6.55 32.66
CA SER A 192 -9.33 6.69 33.98
C SER A 192 -8.33 7.00 35.09
N GLU A 193 -7.17 6.33 35.11
CA GLU A 193 -6.15 6.52 36.14
C GLU A 193 -5.55 7.93 36.10
N ARG A 194 -5.33 8.49 34.91
CA ARG A 194 -4.75 9.84 34.74
C ARG A 194 -5.72 10.97 35.04
N VAL A 195 -7.02 10.74 34.85
CA VAL A 195 -8.06 11.72 35.22
C VAL A 195 -8.35 11.68 36.72
N SER A 196 -8.16 10.53 37.37
CA SER A 196 -8.39 10.36 38.82
C SER A 196 -7.21 10.77 39.71
N THR A 197 -6.06 11.16 39.15
CA THR A 197 -4.88 11.58 39.92
C THR A 197 -4.80 13.08 40.22
N ASP A 198 -5.79 13.87 39.79
CA ASP A 198 -5.89 15.32 40.03
C ASP A 198 -6.92 15.70 41.12
N GLU A 199 -7.25 14.78 42.03
CA GLU A 199 -7.91 15.06 43.34
C GLU A 199 -6.89 14.98 44.49
#